data_AF-A0A352EUN2-F1
#
_entry.id   AF-A0A352EUN2-F1
#
_cell.length_a   1.000
_cell.length_b   1.000
_cell.length_c   1.000
_cell.angle_alpha   90.00
_cell.angle_beta   90.00
_cell.angle_gamma   90.00
#
_symmetry.space_group_name_H-M   'P 1'
#
loop_
_entity.id
_entity.type
_entity.pdbx_description
1 polymer ?
#
loop_
_entity_poly.entity_id
_entity_poly.type
_entity_poly.pdbx_seq_one_letter_code
_entity_poly.pdbx_strand_id
1 'polypeptide(L)' 'MATETITLEIDSELARTLNSLSAEFQQRLLVLFGIWLKQYAQADGTPLEETMNAISEKAKSRGLTPEILESILRRK' A
#
# COMPACT_ATOMS: atom_id res chain seq x y z
N MET A 1 -8.25 16.10 -13.34
CA MET A 1 -8.14 14.73 -12.80
C MET A 1 -9.51 14.09 -12.95
N ALA A 2 -9.60 12.85 -13.42
CA ALA A 2 -10.88 12.16 -13.53
C ALA A 2 -11.31 11.66 -12.14
N THR A 3 -12.57 11.90 -11.78
CA THR A 3 -13.18 11.40 -10.55
C THR A 3 -14.19 10.33 -10.95
N GLU A 4 -14.10 9.15 -10.33
CA GLU A 4 -15.08 8.08 -10.49
C GLU A 4 -15.85 7.88 -9.18
N THR A 5 -17.13 7.56 -9.30
CA THR A 5 -18.00 7.30 -8.16
C THR A 5 -18.15 5.79 -7.96
N ILE A 6 -17.90 5.32 -6.74
CA ILE A 6 -18.09 3.93 -6.33
C ILE A 6 -19.24 3.90 -5.32
N THR A 7 -20.23 3.05 -5.55
CA THR A 7 -21.34 2.81 -4.61
C THR A 7 -20.98 1.62 -3.74
N LEU A 8 -21.04 1.79 -2.41
CA LEU A 8 -20.76 0.74 -1.44
C LEU A 8 -22.01 0.47 -0.60
N GLU A 9 -22.35 -0.80 -0.44
CA GLU A 9 -23.34 -1.22 0.53
C GLU A 9 -22.65 -1.33 1.90
N ILE A 10 -23.10 -0.52 2.85
CA ILE A 10 -22.60 -0.50 4.23
C ILE A 10 -23.79 -0.61 5.20
N ASP A 11 -23.50 -0.86 6.47
CA ASP A 11 -24.51 -0.88 7.51
C ASP A 11 -25.34 0.41 7.52
N SER A 12 -26.66 0.27 7.74
CA SER A 12 -27.61 1.38 7.65
C SER A 12 -27.39 2.47 8.70
N GLU A 13 -26.89 2.13 9.88
CA GLU A 13 -26.54 3.08 10.95
C GLU A 13 -25.29 3.86 10.57
N LEU A 14 -24.29 3.18 10.02
CA LEU A 14 -23.09 3.82 9.48
C LEU A 14 -23.42 4.77 8.32
N ALA A 15 -24.30 4.37 7.41
CA ALA A 15 -24.73 5.22 6.29
C ALA A 15 -25.40 6.50 6.80
N ARG A 16 -26.31 6.41 7.79
CA ARG A 16 -26.94 7.58 8.42
C ARG A 16 -25.92 8.47 9.10
N THR A 17 -24.97 7.88 9.82
CA THR A 17 -23.90 8.61 10.49
C THR A 17 -23.01 9.33 9.49
N LEU A 18 -22.56 8.67 8.43
CA LEU A 18 -21.72 9.29 7.40
C LEU A 18 -22.45 10.46 6.71
N ASN A 19 -23.73 10.28 6.39
CA ASN A 19 -24.56 11.31 5.76
C ASN A 19 -24.86 12.52 6.65
N SER A 20 -24.77 12.39 7.98
CA SER A 20 -24.99 13.49 8.91
C SER A 20 -23.73 14.32 9.20
N LEU A 21 -22.56 13.82 8.80
CA LEU A 21 -21.27 14.52 8.96
C LEU A 21 -21.13 15.69 7.98
N SER A 22 -20.29 16.66 8.33
CA SER A 22 -19.96 17.76 7.43
C SER A 22 -19.21 17.26 6.20
N ALA A 23 -19.34 17.99 5.09
CA ALA A 23 -18.63 17.69 3.84
C ALA A 23 -17.11 17.59 4.04
N GLU A 24 -16.54 18.44 4.91
CA GLU A 24 -15.12 18.39 5.24
C GLU A 24 -14.73 17.06 5.89
N PHE A 25 -15.55 16.57 6.83
CA PHE A 25 -15.26 15.32 7.53
C PHE A 25 -15.46 14.10 6.61
N GLN A 26 -16.49 14.13 5.75
CA GLN A 26 -16.69 13.12 4.71
C GLN A 26 -15.49 13.04 3.77
N GLN A 27 -14.91 14.17 3.35
CA GLN A 27 -13.71 14.20 2.52
C GLN A 27 -12.50 13.59 3.24
N ARG A 28 -12.29 13.88 4.53
CA ARG A 28 -11.22 13.27 5.32
C ARG A 28 -11.37 11.74 5.39
N LEU A 29 -12.59 11.25 5.58
CA LEU A 29 -12.88 9.81 5.59
C LEU A 29 -12.61 9.17 4.23
N LEU A 30 -12.97 9.82 3.12
CA LEU A 30 -12.66 9.33 1.77
C LEU A 30 -11.15 9.22 1.53
N VAL A 31 -10.35 10.17 2.02
CA VAL A 31 -8.89 10.10 1.94
C VAL A 31 -8.35 8.90 2.73
N LEU A 32 -8.83 8.69 3.96
CA LEU A 32 -8.43 7.55 4.78
C LEU A 32 -8.82 6.22 4.12
N PHE A 33 -10.04 6.15 3.58
CA PHE A 33 -10.51 4.98 2.85
C PHE A 33 -9.62 4.66 1.63
N GLY A 34 -9.21 5.68 0.86
CA GLY A 34 -8.27 5.51 -0.24
C GLY A 34 -6.89 5.00 0.18
N ILE A 35 -6.40 5.41 1.36
CA ILE A 35 -5.14 4.88 1.92
C ILE A 35 -5.29 3.40 2.29
N TRP A 36 -6.39 3.03 2.96
CA TRP A 36 -6.65 1.64 3.31
C TRP A 36 -6.84 0.77 2.07
N LEU A 37 -7.60 1.22 1.07
CA LEU A 37 -7.76 0.48 -0.19
C LEU A 37 -6.42 0.18 -0.87
N LYS A 38 -5.51 1.16 -0.93
CA LYS A 38 -4.17 0.94 -1.47
C LYS A 38 -3.38 -0.08 -0.65
N GLN A 39 -3.49 -0.02 0.67
CA GLN A 39 -2.80 -0.95 1.55
C GLN A 39 -3.35 -2.38 1.40
N TYR A 40 -4.67 -2.55 1.31
CA TYR A 40 -5.30 -3.85 1.07
C TYR A 40 -4.94 -4.40 -0.32
N ALA A 41 -4.94 -3.55 -1.35
CA ALA A 41 -4.51 -3.96 -2.70
C ALA A 41 -3.03 -4.38 -2.76
N GLN A 42 -2.19 -3.85 -1.87
CA GLN A 42 -0.79 -4.30 -1.71
C GLN A 42 -0.64 -5.52 -0.80
N ALA A 43 -1.62 -5.77 0.08
CA ALA A 43 -1.63 -6.88 1.02
C ALA A 43 -1.97 -8.23 0.38
N ASP A 44 -2.62 -8.24 -0.79
CA ASP A 44 -2.82 -9.44 -1.62
C ASP A 44 -1.51 -10.01 -2.24
N GLY A 45 -0.37 -9.49 -1.78
CA GLY A 45 0.92 -10.11 -1.93
C GLY A 45 1.55 -9.73 -3.26
N THR A 46 2.35 -8.67 -3.25
CA THR A 46 3.43 -8.54 -4.22
C THR A 46 4.14 -9.90 -4.28
N PRO A 47 4.18 -10.59 -5.44
CA PRO A 47 4.81 -11.89 -5.56
C PRO A 47 6.18 -11.88 -4.89
N LEU A 48 6.54 -12.97 -4.23
CA LEU A 48 7.85 -13.08 -3.57
C LEU A 48 8.97 -12.70 -4.54
N GLU A 49 8.84 -13.09 -5.81
CA GLU A 49 9.75 -12.72 -6.90
C GLU A 49 9.87 -11.21 -7.10
N GLU A 50 8.75 -10.48 -7.22
CA GLU A 50 8.76 -9.02 -7.34
C GLU A 50 9.40 -8.36 -6.11
N THR A 51 9.12 -8.88 -4.92
CA THR A 51 9.73 -8.40 -3.67
C THR A 51 11.24 -8.64 -3.66
N MET A 52 11.69 -9.84 -4.04
CA MET A 52 13.11 -10.20 -4.12
C MET A 52 13.85 -9.39 -5.18
N ASN A 53 13.21 -9.10 -6.32
CA ASN A 53 13.74 -8.25 -7.36
C ASN A 53 13.93 -6.81 -6.86
N ALA A 54 12.92 -6.23 -6.21
CA ALA A 54 13.02 -4.89 -5.63
C ALA A 54 14.12 -4.79 -4.56
N ILE A 55 14.27 -5.81 -3.71
CA ILE A 55 15.35 -5.87 -2.71
C ILE A 55 16.71 -5.96 -3.40
N SER A 56 16.84 -6.80 -4.44
CA SER A 56 18.09 -6.98 -5.19
C SER A 56 18.55 -5.68 -5.85
N GLU A 57 17.65 -4.94 -6.51
CA GLU A 57 17.96 -3.66 -7.15
C GLU A 57 18.33 -2.58 -6.11
N LYS A 58 17.62 -2.54 -4.98
CA LYS A 58 17.95 -1.64 -3.88
C LYS A 58 19.30 -1.96 -3.24
N ALA A 59 19.68 -3.24 -3.18
CA ALA A 59 20.98 -3.63 -2.67
C ALA A 59 22.10 -3.24 -3.64
N LYS A 60 21.95 -3.50 -4.94
CA LYS A 60 22.91 -3.08 -5.99
C LYS A 60 23.13 -1.57 -6.00
N SER A 61 22.05 -0.78 -5.98
CA SER A 61 22.11 0.70 -5.92
C SER A 61 22.78 1.25 -4.66
N ARG A 62 22.80 0.46 -3.58
CA ARG A 62 23.53 0.79 -2.34
C ARG A 62 24.98 0.28 -2.33
N GLY A 63 25.47 -0.22 -3.47
CA GLY A 63 26.83 -0.70 -3.62
C GLY A 63 27.04 -2.15 -3.18
N LEU A 64 25.99 -2.95 -3.02
CA LEU A 64 26.16 -4.40 -2.86
C LEU A 64 26.68 -4.99 -4.18
N THR A 65 27.97 -5.31 -4.20
CA THR A 65 28.59 -6.04 -5.32
C THR A 65 28.59 -7.55 -5.05
N PRO A 66 28.77 -8.39 -6.09
CA PRO A 66 28.89 -9.84 -5.93
C PRO A 66 29.96 -10.25 -4.90
N GLU A 67 31.09 -9.55 -4.86
CA GLU A 67 32.21 -9.83 -3.97
C GLU A 67 31.85 -9.51 -2.51
N ILE A 68 31.14 -8.40 -2.27
CA ILE A 68 30.67 -8.04 -0.93
C ILE A 68 29.62 -9.05 -0.46
N LEU A 69 28.68 -9.43 -1.32
CA LEU A 69 27.68 -10.44 -1.01
C LEU A 69 28.33 -11.78 -0.66
N GLU A 70 29.31 -12.22 -1.45
CA GLU A 70 30.07 -13.43 -1.19
C GLU A 70 30.81 -13.36 0.15
N SER A 71 31.42 -12.22 0.48
CA SER A 71 32.10 -12.01 1.77
C SER A 71 31.16 -12.09 2.98
N ILE A 72 29.88 -11.73 2.81
CA ILE A 72 28.85 -11.81 3.85
C ILE A 72 28.41 -13.26 4.02
N LEU A 73 28.15 -13.96 2.91
CA LEU A 73 27.67 -15.35 2.92
C LEU A 73 28.73 -16.34 3.44
N ARG A 74 30.01 -16.07 3.17
CA ARG A 74 31.14 -16.87 3.67
C ARG A 74 31.49 -16.59 5.13
N ARG A 75 30.96 -15.53 5.73
CA ARG A 75 31.22 -15.14 7.13
C ARG A 75 30.41 -15.97 8.15
N LYS A 76 29.86 -17.11 7.73
CA LYS A 76 29.00 -17.99 8.52
C LYS A 76 29.80 -18.96 9.37
#